data_AF-A0A3D3W4E7-F1
#
_entry.id   AF-A0A3D3W4E7-F1
#
_cell.length_a   1.000
_cell.length_b   1.000
_cell.length_c   1.000
_cell.angle_alpha   90.00
_cell.angle_beta   90.00
_cell.angle_gamma   90.00
#
_symmetry.space_group_name_H-M   'P 1'
#
loop_
_entity.id
_entity.type
_entity.pdbx_description
1 polymer ?
#
loop_
_entity_poly.entity_id
_entity_poly.type
_entity_poly.pdbx_seq_one_letter_code
_entity_poly.pdbx_strand_id
1 'polypeptide(L)'
;KRRADRVRGGQLSAMAEAVRTVLETAIRYEGSTLNDGTYRNALNEDGGYQNHHRVYDREGEQCSNCGQSSIRRIVQAQRSTFFCPSCQR
;
A
#
# COMPACT_ATOMS: atom_id res chain seq x y z
N LYS A 1 -15.07 2.25 5.31
CA LYS A 1 -14.20 3.24 6.00
C LYS A 1 -14.27 2.94 7.48
N ARG A 2 -13.14 2.62 8.15
CA ARG A 2 -13.10 2.31 9.59
C ARG A 2 -12.65 3.56 10.36
N ARG A 3 -13.32 3.90 11.45
CA ARG A 3 -12.89 5.00 12.31
C ARG A 3 -11.67 4.57 13.14
N ALA A 4 -10.72 5.49 13.34
CA ALA A 4 -9.48 5.19 14.06
C ALA A 4 -9.72 4.78 15.52
N ASP A 5 -10.70 5.40 16.18
CA ASP A 5 -11.13 5.09 17.55
C ASP A 5 -11.80 3.71 17.68
N ARG A 6 -12.08 3.02 16.57
CA ARG A 6 -12.65 1.66 16.55
C ARG A 6 -11.61 0.57 16.25
N VAL A 7 -10.34 0.91 16.14
CA VAL A 7 -9.25 -0.07 15.95
C VAL A 7 -8.90 -0.68 17.30
N ARG A 8 -9.00 -2.01 17.42
CA ARG A 8 -8.71 -2.73 18.66
C ARG A 8 -7.20 -2.83 18.90
N GLY A 9 -6.78 -2.98 20.16
CA GLY A 9 -5.36 -3.05 20.54
C GLY A 9 -4.52 -4.02 19.70
N GLY A 10 -4.98 -5.28 19.53
CA GLY A 10 -4.27 -6.25 18.69
C GLY A 10 -4.18 -5.86 17.21
N GLN A 11 -5.21 -5.18 16.68
CA GLN A 11 -5.17 -4.67 15.30
C GLN A 11 -4.17 -3.50 15.18
N LEU A 12 -4.11 -2.64 16.19
CA LEU A 12 -3.16 -1.53 16.22
C LEU A 12 -1.71 -2.02 16.26
N SER A 13 -1.42 -3.03 17.09
CA SER A 13 -0.10 -3.66 17.14
C SER A 13 0.29 -4.29 15.80
N ALA A 14 -0.62 -5.06 15.19
CA ALA A 14 -0.40 -5.66 13.87
C ALA A 14 -0.19 -4.60 12.77
N MET A 15 -0.93 -3.49 12.81
CA MET A 15 -0.74 -2.38 11.89
C MET A 15 0.64 -1.72 12.09
N ALA A 16 1.05 -1.48 13.34
CA ALA A 16 2.35 -0.87 13.64
C ALA A 16 3.51 -1.75 13.17
N GLU A 17 3.41 -3.07 13.33
CA GLU A 17 4.38 -4.03 12.80
C GLU A 17 4.41 -4.02 11.27
N ALA A 18 3.25 -4.13 10.63
CA ALA A 18 3.15 -4.11 9.16
C ALA A 18 3.72 -2.82 8.55
N VAL A 19 3.50 -1.66 9.19
CA VAL A 19 4.07 -0.38 8.75
C VAL A 19 5.60 -0.42 8.78
N ARG A 20 6.21 -0.90 9.87
CA ARG A 20 7.68 -1.03 9.96
C ARG A 20 8.23 -1.94 8.88
N THR A 21 7.66 -3.13 8.72
CA THR A 21 8.08 -4.11 7.71
C THR A 21 8.00 -3.53 6.29
N VAL A 22 6.90 -2.83 5.97
CA VAL A 22 6.71 -2.17 4.67
C VAL A 22 7.76 -1.08 4.44
N LEU A 23 8.01 -0.22 5.42
CA LEU A 23 8.98 0.86 5.31
C LEU A 23 10.42 0.34 5.18
N GLU A 24 10.80 -0.67 5.98
CA GLU A 24 12.12 -1.31 5.88
C GLU A 24 12.34 -1.94 4.50
N THR A 25 11.30 -2.58 3.96
CA THR A 25 11.36 -3.15 2.60
C THR A 25 11.47 -2.03 1.57
N ALA A 26 10.68 -0.96 1.70
CA ALA A 26 10.73 0.18 0.78
C ALA A 26 12.11 0.86 0.78
N ILE A 27 12.75 1.01 1.94
CA ILE A 27 14.11 1.55 2.06
C ILE A 27 15.11 0.63 1.35
N ARG A 28 15.00 -0.70 1.51
CA ARG A 28 15.87 -1.66 0.82
C ARG A 28 15.78 -1.57 -0.71
N TYR A 29 14.60 -1.26 -1.22
CA TYR A 29 14.36 -1.04 -2.66
C TYR A 29 14.43 0.44 -3.05
N GLU A 30 15.01 1.29 -2.20
CA GLU A 30 15.28 2.70 -2.48
C GLU A 30 14.04 3.53 -2.85
N GLY A 31 12.88 3.18 -2.29
CA GLY A 31 11.61 3.88 -2.50
C GLY A 31 10.85 3.40 -3.74
N SER A 32 9.77 4.11 -4.08
CA SER A 32 8.95 3.81 -5.26
C SER A 32 9.02 4.97 -6.26
N THR A 33 9.41 4.69 -7.50
CA THR A 33 9.17 5.62 -8.61
C THR A 33 7.86 5.26 -9.27
N LEU A 34 6.92 6.20 -9.30
CA LEU A 34 5.58 6.01 -9.88
C LEU A 34 5.54 6.47 -11.34
N ASN A 35 4.38 6.35 -11.98
CA ASN A 35 4.16 6.69 -13.40
C ASN A 35 4.52 8.13 -13.76
N ASP A 36 4.52 9.07 -12.81
CA ASP A 36 4.94 10.46 -13.05
C ASP A 36 6.48 10.63 -13.11
N GLY A 37 7.25 9.61 -12.70
CA GLY A 37 8.71 9.59 -12.76
C GLY A 37 9.40 10.64 -11.89
N THR A 38 8.69 11.26 -10.94
CA THR A 38 9.18 12.43 -10.20
C THR A 38 10.21 12.11 -9.11
N TYR A 39 10.15 10.90 -8.56
CA TYR A 39 11.09 10.42 -7.55
C TYR A 39 12.30 9.73 -8.20
N ARG A 40 13.49 10.07 -7.72
CA ARG A 40 14.78 9.48 -8.06
C ARG A 40 15.58 9.22 -6.78
N ASN A 41 16.36 8.14 -6.75
CA ASN A 41 17.26 7.84 -5.63
C ASN A 41 18.48 8.80 -5.63
N ALA A 42 19.41 8.59 -4.69
CA ALA A 42 20.62 9.41 -4.56
C ALA A 42 21.58 9.31 -5.77
N LEU A 43 21.46 8.25 -6.58
CA LEU A 43 22.22 8.01 -7.81
C LEU A 43 21.47 8.46 -9.08
N ASN A 44 20.32 9.14 -8.91
CA ASN A 44 19.43 9.57 -9.99
C ASN A 44 18.76 8.43 -10.78
N GLU A 45 18.59 7.26 -10.15
CA GLU A 45 17.90 6.08 -10.69
C GLU A 45 16.48 5.97 -10.13
N ASP A 46 15.67 5.08 -10.70
CA ASP A 46 14.34 4.77 -10.18
C ASP A 46 14.43 3.95 -8.88
N GLY A 47 13.53 4.22 -7.93
CA GLY A 47 13.27 3.28 -6.84
C GLY A 47 12.65 1.98 -7.37
N GLY A 48 12.68 0.91 -6.59
CA GLY A 48 12.16 -0.42 -6.98
C GLY A 48 10.90 -0.87 -6.25
N TYR A 49 10.46 -0.18 -5.19
CA TYR A 49 9.43 -0.68 -4.29
C TYR A 49 8.02 -0.71 -4.93
N GLN A 50 7.78 0.02 -6.02
CA GLN A 50 6.53 -0.04 -6.78
C GLN A 50 6.21 -1.46 -7.25
N ASN A 51 7.23 -2.28 -7.53
CA ASN A 51 7.07 -3.68 -7.93
C ASN A 51 6.54 -4.58 -6.79
N HIS A 52 6.60 -4.10 -5.55
CA HIS A 52 6.11 -4.80 -4.36
C HIS A 52 4.75 -4.30 -3.87
N HIS A 53 4.14 -3.33 -4.57
CA HIS A 53 2.82 -2.83 -4.23
C HIS A 53 1.75 -3.93 -4.33
N ARG A 54 1.10 -4.25 -3.21
CA ARG A 54 0.04 -5.26 -3.19
C ARG A 54 -1.29 -4.75 -3.74
N VAL A 55 -1.57 -3.46 -3.53
CA VAL A 55 -2.89 -2.85 -3.87
C VAL A 55 -2.79 -1.48 -4.54
N TYR A 56 -1.71 -0.72 -4.32
CA TYR A 56 -1.60 0.65 -4.83
C TYR A 56 -1.53 0.68 -6.35
N ASP A 57 -2.40 1.49 -6.98
CA ASP A 57 -2.53 1.61 -8.44
C ASP A 57 -2.90 0.31 -9.18
N ARG A 58 -3.54 -0.63 -8.46
CA ARG A 58 -3.98 -1.92 -9.01
C ARG A 58 -5.50 -2.04 -9.10
N GLU A 59 -6.22 -0.92 -9.24
CA GLU A 59 -7.69 -0.92 -9.31
C GLU A 59 -8.19 -1.86 -10.42
N GLY A 60 -9.17 -2.70 -10.10
CA GLY A 60 -9.73 -3.68 -11.03
C GLY A 60 -8.94 -4.99 -11.11
N GLU A 61 -7.65 -4.99 -10.78
CA GLU A 61 -6.84 -6.21 -10.75
C GLU A 61 -7.27 -7.15 -9.62
N GLN A 62 -7.10 -8.46 -9.83
CA GLN A 62 -7.39 -9.48 -8.83
C GLN A 62 -6.39 -9.38 -7.66
N CYS A 63 -6.89 -9.44 -6.42
CA CYS A 63 -6.04 -9.37 -5.25
C CYS A 63 -5.03 -10.54 -5.23
N SER A 64 -3.74 -10.22 -5.24
CA SER A 64 -2.67 -11.22 -5.19
C SER A 64 -2.57 -12.00 -3.88
N ASN A 65 -3.24 -11.53 -2.81
CA ASN A 65 -3.25 -12.21 -1.51
C ASN A 65 -4.36 -13.27 -1.42
N CYS A 66 -5.60 -12.92 -1.74
CA CYS A 66 -6.73 -13.85 -1.58
C CYS A 66 -7.29 -14.41 -2.89
N GLY A 67 -7.04 -13.78 -4.04
CA GLY A 67 -7.64 -14.16 -5.32
C GLY A 67 -9.17 -13.99 -5.40
N GLN A 68 -9.86 -13.59 -4.33
CA GLN A 68 -11.33 -13.65 -4.28
C GLN A 68 -12.04 -12.38 -4.77
N SER A 69 -11.34 -11.25 -4.85
CA SER A 69 -11.94 -9.97 -5.24
C SER A 69 -10.94 -9.08 -5.95
N SER A 70 -11.44 -8.24 -6.85
CA SER A 70 -10.65 -7.15 -7.42
C SER A 70 -10.35 -6.07 -6.38
N ILE A 71 -9.19 -5.43 -6.52
CA ILE A 71 -8.80 -4.25 -5.75
C ILE A 71 -9.75 -3.10 -6.09
N ARG A 72 -10.21 -2.40 -5.05
CA ARG A 72 -11.07 -1.23 -5.17
C ARG A 72 -10.29 0.04 -4.89
N ARG A 73 -10.59 1.10 -5.63
CA ARG A 73 -10.17 2.46 -5.32
C ARG A 73 -11.34 3.25 -4.74
N ILE A 74 -11.05 4.07 -3.73
CA ILE A 74 -11.97 5.09 -3.22
C ILE A 74 -11.22 6.43 -3.11
N VAL A 75 -11.98 7.52 -3.03
CA VAL A 75 -11.44 8.82 -2.62
C VAL A 75 -11.77 9.06 -1.15
N GLN A 76 -10.72 9.34 -0.36
CA GLN A 76 -10.83 9.68 1.06
C GLN A 76 -10.03 10.96 1.30
N ALA A 77 -10.70 12.01 1.78
CA ALA A 77 -10.07 13.31 2.01
C ALA A 77 -9.23 13.80 0.80
N GLN A 78 -9.82 13.75 -0.40
CA GLN A 78 -9.18 14.14 -1.68
C GLN A 78 -7.95 13.31 -2.07
N ARG A 79 -7.72 12.14 -1.45
CA ARG A 79 -6.65 11.20 -1.81
C ARG A 79 -7.24 9.87 -2.27
N SER A 80 -6.66 9.28 -3.31
CA SER A 80 -6.96 7.91 -3.72
C SER A 80 -6.52 6.94 -2.61
N THR A 81 -7.34 5.92 -2.34
CA THR A 81 -7.02 4.82 -1.42
C THR A 81 -7.40 3.52 -2.11
N PHE A 82 -6.48 2.55 -2.12
CA PHE A 82 -6.67 1.25 -2.74
C PHE A 82 -6.69 0.16 -1.68
N PHE A 83 -7.58 -0.82 -1.82
CA PHE A 83 -7.70 -1.92 -0.87
C PHE A 83 -8.41 -3.14 -1.45
N CYS A 84 -8.19 -4.31 -0.85
CA CYS A 84 -8.95 -5.51 -1.15
C CYS A 84 -10.16 -5.62 -0.21
N PRO A 85 -11.42 -5.64 -0.73
CA PRO A 85 -12.62 -5.71 0.11
C PRO A 85 -12.77 -7.04 0.86
N SER A 86 -12.18 -8.13 0.35
CA SER A 86 -12.20 -9.43 1.02
C SER A 86 -11.15 -9.54 2.13
N CYS A 87 -9.96 -8.97 1.93
CA CYS A 87 -8.85 -9.04 2.91
C CYS A 87 -8.96 -7.98 4.01
N GLN A 88 -9.53 -6.80 3.73
CA GLN A 88 -9.47 -5.64 4.63
C GLN A 88 -10.87 -5.23 5.08
N ARG A 89 -11.20 -5.46 6.37
CA ARG A 89 -12.49 -5.15 7.01
C ARG A 89 -12.34 -4.23 8.19
#